data_AF-A0AA36J108-F1
#
_entry.id   AF-A0AA36J108-F1
#
_cell.length_a   1.000
_cell.length_b   1.000
_cell.length_c   1.000
_cell.angle_alpha   90.00
_cell.angle_beta   90.00
_cell.angle_gamma   90.00
#
_symmetry.space_group_name_H-M   'P 1'
#
loop_
_entity.id
_entity.type
_entity.pdbx_description
1 polymer ?
#
loop_
_entity_poly.entity_id
_entity_poly.type
_entity_poly.pdbx_seq_one_letter_code
_entity_poly.pdbx_strand_id
1 'polypeptide(L)'
;MSTLFLWKRLKTNPLLEEPPLFGERPPRFLDSKSICREFPGALRPAKPQVAVCLSQATYPSEFRLDWCVGSQCFDHSISCAQFQLRIRGYYEHDRRPPLREAMFLVTLPPVYQREMLLGCPGMVVLAHLLVAESRLYTHEVTEALELVSRAQAMLQLPEIAGVHAEGVQNAWPLQTALGRVDGLLAWLDTGRMPLSADIVLPHCREDLSWLGNSSLLQVLPARTRIFVYEKCGAGEDLAAVLSPLLEPHVQLILARLDDVADPATGLSARRDECTAYLSHVVTHFGDLGDLTFFLHGDPSDHTPFGLLNLVFRAVALGTLNQLDFAHLGAPRLVATYNPCQDDIYRRAVGREPGRLYTYCCSQFLVSKRRIMQRPLEQYLQMLQLVDGSVPDLCQRIGPSYEKYAGQRLSHCFFLEFMWHVVFGEPDELPLRADDTSLPLFLRLKAELLRAFHPVFAALVGSPPPRGKVETPEGFRKVGVQTKPNRIPKPTKGVLPAGLKVWIALTRLASVLISETTDDRMATCNLAQDAEKKRAF
;
A
#
# COMPACT_ATOMS: atom_id res chain seq x y z
N MET A 1 -37.55 3.07 40.90
CA MET A 1 -38.16 4.41 41.05
C MET A 1 -37.02 5.42 41.13
N SER A 2 -36.44 5.78 40.00
CA SER A 2 -36.76 7.00 39.24
C SER A 2 -36.28 8.26 39.96
N THR A 3 -35.15 8.81 39.53
CA THR A 3 -34.84 10.22 39.78
C THR A 3 -34.04 10.77 38.59
N LEU A 4 -34.77 11.48 37.73
CA LEU A 4 -34.24 12.37 36.69
C LEU A 4 -33.46 13.52 37.35
N PHE A 5 -32.32 13.88 36.79
CA PHE A 5 -31.70 15.19 37.03
C PHE A 5 -31.76 16.05 35.77
N LEU A 6 -32.51 17.15 35.90
CA LEU A 6 -32.69 18.22 34.93
C LEU A 6 -31.46 19.14 34.94
N TRP A 7 -30.90 19.42 33.77
CA TRP A 7 -29.84 20.41 33.59
C TRP A 7 -30.47 21.80 33.39
N LYS A 8 -30.19 22.74 34.31
CA LYS A 8 -30.68 24.12 34.26
C LYS A 8 -29.55 25.05 33.81
N ARG A 9 -29.75 25.70 32.67
CA ARG A 9 -28.95 26.83 32.14
C ARG A 9 -28.83 27.94 33.20
N LEU A 10 -27.61 28.40 33.45
CA LEU A 10 -27.34 29.74 33.97
C LEU A 10 -26.40 30.48 33.01
N LYS A 11 -26.83 31.69 32.67
CA LYS A 11 -26.14 32.70 31.86
C LYS A 11 -25.55 33.75 32.82
N THR A 12 -24.49 34.39 32.33
CA THR A 12 -23.91 35.72 32.69
C THR A 12 -23.16 35.88 34.01
N ASN A 13 -21.84 36.12 33.93
CA ASN A 13 -21.23 37.46 34.08
C ASN A 13 -19.77 37.49 33.56
N PRO A 14 -19.16 38.68 33.34
CA PRO A 14 -18.15 38.91 32.31
C PRO A 14 -16.79 39.36 32.88
N LEU A 15 -15.87 39.67 31.95
CA LEU A 15 -14.63 40.46 32.10
C LEU A 15 -13.42 39.72 32.67
N LEU A 16 -12.64 39.12 31.77
CA LEU A 16 -11.18 39.20 31.78
C LEU A 16 -10.70 39.41 30.35
N GLU A 17 -9.98 40.50 30.13
CA GLU A 17 -9.41 40.94 28.86
C GLU A 17 -8.20 40.03 28.51
N GLU A 18 -8.24 39.43 27.32
CA GLU A 18 -7.09 38.78 26.69
C GLU A 18 -6.46 39.71 25.63
N PRO A 19 -5.13 39.70 25.46
CA PRO A 19 -4.46 40.49 24.43
C PRO A 19 -4.55 39.81 23.06
N PRO A 20 -4.52 40.57 21.94
CA PRO A 20 -4.65 39.99 20.61
C PRO A 20 -3.33 39.33 20.18
N LEU A 21 -3.38 38.01 20.02
CA LEU A 21 -2.34 37.21 19.36
C LEU A 21 -2.62 37.13 17.85
N PHE A 22 -1.59 37.50 17.07
CA PHE A 22 -1.34 37.15 15.67
C PHE A 22 -2.42 37.44 14.62
N GLY A 23 -2.32 38.64 14.02
CA GLY A 23 -2.90 38.91 12.70
C GLY A 23 -2.01 38.37 11.59
N GLU A 24 -2.36 37.23 11.02
CA GLU A 24 -1.83 36.77 9.74
C GLU A 24 -2.50 37.55 8.61
N ARG A 25 -1.73 38.42 7.94
CA ARG A 25 -2.13 39.00 6.65
C ARG A 25 -1.89 37.96 5.56
N PRO A 26 -2.81 37.79 4.60
CA PRO A 26 -2.51 37.01 3.40
C PRO A 26 -1.38 37.69 2.61
N PRO A 27 -0.52 36.92 1.92
CA PRO A 27 0.54 37.50 1.11
C PRO A 27 -0.09 38.32 -0.02
N ARG A 28 0.21 39.62 -0.03
CA ARG A 28 -0.07 40.48 -1.17
C ARG A 28 0.78 40.00 -2.34
N PHE A 29 0.14 39.61 -3.43
CA PHE A 29 0.79 39.48 -4.73
C PHE A 29 1.46 40.82 -5.05
N LEU A 30 2.78 40.79 -5.20
CA LEU A 30 3.54 41.90 -5.75
C LEU A 30 3.25 41.97 -7.24
N ASP A 31 2.67 43.10 -7.66
CA ASP A 31 2.51 43.50 -9.04
C ASP A 31 3.90 43.65 -9.68
N SER A 32 4.15 42.92 -10.77
CA SER A 32 5.45 42.76 -11.43
C SER A 32 5.82 43.92 -12.34
N LYS A 33 5.43 45.15 -11.99
CA LYS A 33 5.78 46.37 -12.73
C LYS A 33 6.25 47.45 -11.77
N SER A 34 7.55 47.49 -11.46
CA SER A 34 8.33 48.73 -11.23
C SER A 34 9.62 48.53 -10.41
N ILE A 35 10.66 47.88 -10.95
CA ILE A 35 12.04 48.16 -10.51
C ILE A 35 12.98 48.13 -11.73
N CYS A 36 13.10 49.27 -12.40
CA CYS A 36 14.29 49.66 -13.16
C CYS A 36 14.56 51.12 -12.80
N ARG A 37 15.35 51.36 -11.74
CA ARG A 37 15.99 52.66 -11.52
C ARG A 37 17.43 52.56 -12.01
N GLU A 38 17.75 53.41 -12.97
CA GLU A 38 19.06 53.54 -13.59
C GLU A 38 20.10 54.05 -12.58
N PHE A 39 21.22 53.35 -12.47
CA PHE A 39 22.46 53.88 -11.91
C PHE A 39 23.33 54.39 -13.08
N PRO A 40 23.73 55.68 -13.11
CA PRO A 40 24.68 56.15 -14.10
C PRO A 40 26.09 55.90 -13.57
N GLY A 41 26.76 54.85 -14.08
CA GLY A 41 28.13 54.58 -13.64
C GLY A 41 28.77 53.34 -14.25
N ALA A 42 29.33 53.53 -15.44
CA ALA A 42 30.52 52.84 -15.96
C ALA A 42 30.42 51.40 -16.51
N LEU A 43 31.18 51.25 -17.60
CA LEU A 43 31.66 50.05 -18.30
C LEU A 43 30.72 49.44 -19.36
N ARG A 44 31.33 49.27 -20.54
CA ARG A 44 30.72 48.85 -21.82
C ARG A 44 29.92 47.56 -21.64
N PRO A 45 28.70 47.45 -22.18
CA PRO A 45 27.95 46.21 -22.11
C PRO A 45 28.65 45.16 -22.98
N ALA A 46 29.09 44.07 -22.36
CA ALA A 46 29.23 42.81 -23.06
C ALA A 46 27.90 42.53 -23.77
N LYS A 47 27.95 42.04 -25.02
CA LYS A 47 26.75 41.69 -25.79
C LYS A 47 25.78 40.95 -24.86
N PRO A 48 24.52 41.41 -24.72
CA PRO A 48 23.55 40.71 -23.90
C PRO A 48 23.50 39.27 -24.43
N GLN A 49 23.98 38.32 -23.63
CA GLN A 49 23.63 36.93 -23.84
C GLN A 49 22.11 36.94 -23.72
N VAL A 50 21.43 36.79 -24.85
CA VAL A 50 20.00 36.55 -24.87
C VAL A 50 19.81 35.33 -23.98
N ALA A 51 19.29 35.55 -22.78
CA ALA A 51 18.84 34.46 -21.94
C ALA A 51 17.77 33.77 -22.77
N VAL A 52 18.15 32.66 -23.39
CA VAL A 52 17.20 31.79 -24.07
C VAL A 52 16.18 31.45 -22.98
N CYS A 53 14.96 31.95 -23.13
CA CYS A 53 13.86 31.55 -22.28
C CYS A 53 13.65 30.06 -22.56
N LEU A 54 14.29 29.22 -21.74
CA LEU A 54 14.22 27.78 -21.87
C LEU A 54 12.77 27.37 -21.60
N SER A 55 12.12 26.89 -22.66
CA SER A 55 10.78 26.29 -22.73
C SER A 55 9.59 27.26 -22.89
N GLN A 56 8.95 27.15 -24.06
CA GLN A 56 7.52 27.46 -24.20
C GLN A 56 6.72 26.44 -23.40
N ALA A 57 5.74 26.91 -22.62
CA ALA A 57 4.74 26.03 -22.03
C ALA A 57 4.01 25.29 -23.15
N THR A 58 4.04 23.97 -23.14
CA THR A 58 3.24 23.15 -24.05
C THR A 58 1.76 23.30 -23.68
N TYR A 59 0.97 23.82 -24.61
CA TYR A 59 -0.50 23.84 -24.54
C TYR A 59 -1.01 22.49 -25.05
N PRO A 60 -1.94 21.80 -24.37
CA PRO A 60 -2.67 22.19 -23.17
C PRO A 60 -1.96 21.83 -21.85
N SER A 61 -2.14 22.67 -20.83
CA SER A 61 -1.63 22.41 -19.47
C SER A 61 -2.50 21.42 -18.67
N GLU A 62 -3.70 21.08 -19.17
CA GLU A 62 -4.66 20.17 -18.57
C GLU A 62 -5.29 19.30 -19.66
N PHE A 63 -5.32 17.99 -19.43
CA PHE A 63 -6.02 17.00 -20.25
C PHE A 63 -7.26 16.54 -19.51
N ARG A 64 -8.40 16.45 -20.21
CA ARG A 64 -9.62 15.81 -19.72
C ARG A 64 -9.83 14.50 -20.46
N LEU A 65 -10.16 13.46 -19.72
CA LEU A 65 -10.24 12.10 -20.21
C LEU A 65 -11.55 11.50 -19.77
N ASP A 66 -12.34 11.10 -20.76
CA ASP A 66 -13.61 10.43 -20.55
C ASP A 66 -13.58 9.09 -21.28
N TRP A 67 -13.63 7.98 -20.55
CA TRP A 67 -13.70 6.63 -21.14
C TRP A 67 -14.54 5.69 -20.28
N CYS A 68 -14.98 4.58 -20.86
CA CYS A 68 -15.74 3.57 -20.14
C CYS A 68 -15.11 2.17 -20.28
N VAL A 69 -15.19 1.38 -19.21
CA VAL A 69 -14.86 -0.06 -19.19
C VAL A 69 -16.12 -0.80 -18.79
N GLY A 70 -16.77 -1.44 -19.77
CA GLY A 70 -18.10 -2.01 -19.57
C GLY A 70 -19.14 -0.90 -19.28
N SER A 71 -19.86 -1.03 -18.16
CA SER A 71 -20.84 -0.02 -17.70
C SER A 71 -20.23 1.05 -16.79
N GLN A 72 -18.95 0.96 -16.45
CA GLN A 72 -18.26 1.94 -15.60
C GLN A 72 -17.59 2.98 -16.48
N CYS A 73 -18.02 4.23 -16.36
CA CYS A 73 -17.38 5.37 -17.02
C CYS A 73 -16.53 6.16 -16.03
N PHE A 74 -15.43 6.71 -16.53
CA PHE A 74 -14.40 7.43 -15.81
C PHE A 74 -14.28 8.81 -16.44
N ASP A 75 -14.37 9.86 -15.61
CA ASP A 75 -14.07 11.26 -15.95
C ASP A 75 -12.90 11.69 -15.07
N HIS A 76 -11.78 12.01 -15.71
CA HIS A 76 -10.55 12.40 -15.03
C HIS A 76 -9.89 13.58 -15.73
N SER A 77 -9.30 14.48 -14.94
CA SER A 77 -8.36 15.47 -15.45
C SER A 77 -6.96 15.30 -14.88
N ILE A 78 -5.95 15.63 -15.70
CA ILE A 78 -4.55 15.64 -15.30
C ILE A 78 -3.87 16.90 -15.84
N SER A 79 -3.17 17.62 -14.95
CA SER A 79 -2.40 18.80 -15.34
C SER A 79 -0.95 18.45 -15.65
N CYS A 80 -0.50 18.72 -16.88
CA CYS A 80 0.88 18.49 -17.28
C CYS A 80 1.86 19.35 -16.46
N ALA A 81 1.53 20.63 -16.26
CA ALA A 81 2.35 21.53 -15.45
C ALA A 81 2.49 21.06 -13.99
N GLN A 82 1.41 20.59 -13.37
CA GLN A 82 1.48 20.08 -12.00
C GLN A 82 2.31 18.78 -11.93
N PHE A 83 2.16 17.89 -12.92
CA PHE A 83 2.96 16.67 -13.00
C PHE A 83 4.46 16.99 -13.17
N GLN A 84 4.81 17.91 -14.07
CA GLN A 84 6.18 18.38 -14.29
C GLN A 84 6.81 18.93 -13.00
N LEU A 85 6.10 19.80 -12.27
CA LEU A 85 6.58 20.35 -11.00
C LEU A 85 6.84 19.26 -9.95
N ARG A 86 5.98 18.24 -9.88
CA ARG A 86 6.15 17.12 -8.95
C ARG A 86 7.29 16.20 -9.36
N ILE A 87 7.43 15.89 -10.65
CA ILE A 87 8.52 15.08 -11.21
C ILE A 87 9.87 15.77 -10.97
N ARG A 88 9.97 17.07 -11.23
CA ARG A 88 11.17 17.85 -10.91
C ARG A 88 11.43 17.88 -9.42
N GLY A 89 10.41 18.13 -8.61
CA GLY A 89 10.54 18.07 -7.15
C GLY A 89 11.06 16.72 -6.65
N TYR A 90 10.63 15.61 -7.26
CA TYR A 90 11.11 14.27 -6.91
C TYR A 90 12.58 14.06 -7.33
N TYR A 91 12.90 14.26 -8.60
CA TYR A 91 14.24 13.95 -9.12
C TYR A 91 15.32 14.96 -8.72
N GLU A 92 14.97 16.23 -8.52
CA GLU A 92 15.93 17.31 -8.22
C GLU A 92 16.01 17.64 -6.72
N HIS A 93 14.97 17.31 -5.93
CA HIS A 93 14.84 17.74 -4.53
C HIS A 93 14.33 16.66 -3.58
N ASP A 94 14.31 15.39 -4.00
CA ASP A 94 13.86 14.22 -3.22
C ASP A 94 12.44 14.34 -2.62
N ARG A 95 11.59 15.21 -3.19
CA ARG A 95 10.20 15.40 -2.73
C ARG A 95 9.32 14.19 -3.06
N ARG A 96 8.06 14.25 -2.64
CA ARG A 96 7.05 13.24 -2.93
C ARG A 96 6.98 12.85 -4.42
N PRO A 97 7.14 11.57 -4.78
CA PRO A 97 7.01 11.12 -6.16
C PRO A 97 5.54 11.18 -6.61
N PRO A 98 5.24 11.65 -7.83
CA PRO A 98 3.90 11.58 -8.42
C PRO A 98 3.62 10.17 -8.99
N LEU A 99 3.89 9.13 -8.20
CA LEU A 99 3.80 7.74 -8.63
C LEU A 99 2.35 7.35 -8.98
N ARG A 100 1.35 7.98 -8.34
CA ARG A 100 -0.06 7.81 -8.70
C ARG A 100 -0.33 8.24 -10.13
N GLU A 101 0.06 9.46 -10.44
CA GLU A 101 -0.17 10.07 -11.74
C GLU A 101 0.61 9.33 -12.81
N ALA A 102 1.84 8.90 -12.51
CA ALA A 102 2.63 8.09 -13.43
C ALA A 102 2.00 6.73 -13.73
N MET A 103 1.55 6.00 -12.70
CA MET A 103 0.83 4.73 -12.88
C MET A 103 -0.45 4.93 -13.69
N PHE A 104 -1.23 5.96 -13.37
CA PHE A 104 -2.42 6.34 -14.14
C PHE A 104 -2.10 6.51 -15.63
N LEU A 105 -1.12 7.36 -15.95
CA LEU A 105 -0.68 7.66 -17.32
C LEU A 105 -0.25 6.40 -18.09
N VAL A 106 0.53 5.51 -17.46
CA VAL A 106 1.02 4.26 -18.08
C VAL A 106 -0.11 3.24 -18.29
N THR A 107 -1.21 3.34 -17.54
CA THR A 107 -2.36 2.42 -17.64
C THR A 107 -3.52 2.93 -18.51
N LEU A 108 -3.43 4.16 -19.04
CA LEU A 108 -4.46 4.69 -19.93
C LEU A 108 -4.61 3.83 -21.20
N PRO A 109 -5.80 3.78 -21.83
CA PRO A 109 -5.93 3.18 -23.15
C PRO A 109 -4.94 3.79 -24.16
N PRO A 110 -4.38 3.00 -25.10
CA PRO A 110 -3.33 3.48 -26.02
C PRO A 110 -3.68 4.75 -26.80
N VAL A 111 -4.96 4.96 -27.12
CA VAL A 111 -5.43 6.18 -27.80
C VAL A 111 -5.17 7.45 -26.97
N TYR A 112 -5.47 7.43 -25.67
CA TYR A 112 -5.23 8.56 -24.78
C TYR A 112 -3.74 8.72 -24.47
N GLN A 113 -2.99 7.61 -24.36
CA GLN A 113 -1.54 7.70 -24.22
C GLN A 113 -0.91 8.40 -25.44
N ARG A 114 -1.37 8.08 -26.66
CA ARG A 114 -0.90 8.74 -27.88
C ARG A 114 -1.29 10.21 -27.92
N GLU A 115 -2.54 10.55 -27.60
CA GLU A 115 -3.00 11.94 -27.55
C GLU A 115 -2.16 12.77 -26.57
N MET A 116 -1.94 12.27 -25.36
CA MET A 116 -1.09 12.92 -24.38
C MET A 116 0.37 12.99 -24.79
N LEU A 117 0.89 11.95 -25.46
CA LEU A 117 2.25 11.96 -25.95
C LEU A 117 2.46 13.05 -27.01
N LEU A 118 1.48 13.26 -27.90
CA LEU A 118 1.52 14.33 -28.89
C LEU A 118 1.35 15.72 -28.27
N GLY A 119 0.56 15.85 -27.20
CA GLY A 119 0.33 17.14 -26.53
C GLY A 119 1.40 17.54 -25.51
N CYS A 120 1.88 16.59 -24.69
CA CYS A 120 2.88 16.82 -23.63
C CYS A 120 3.83 15.62 -23.51
N PRO A 121 4.80 15.45 -24.43
CA PRO A 121 5.57 14.20 -24.55
C PRO A 121 6.33 13.85 -23.26
N GLY A 122 6.91 14.85 -22.59
CA GLY A 122 7.67 14.67 -21.36
C GLY A 122 6.84 14.06 -20.22
N MET A 123 5.54 14.33 -20.15
CA MET A 123 4.66 13.74 -19.13
C MET A 123 4.56 12.22 -19.29
N VAL A 124 4.32 11.73 -20.51
CA VAL A 124 4.15 10.30 -20.79
C VAL A 124 5.50 9.57 -20.67
N VAL A 125 6.57 10.16 -21.20
CA VAL A 125 7.93 9.59 -21.13
C VAL A 125 8.39 9.45 -19.67
N LEU A 126 8.30 10.51 -18.86
CA LEU A 126 8.74 10.47 -17.46
C LEU A 126 7.82 9.62 -16.58
N ALA A 127 6.54 9.48 -16.94
CA ALA A 127 5.65 8.52 -16.27
C ALA A 127 6.13 7.08 -16.46
N HIS A 128 6.49 6.68 -17.69
CA HIS A 128 7.05 5.36 -17.97
C HIS A 128 8.35 5.11 -17.20
N LEU A 129 9.25 6.09 -17.16
CA LEU A 129 10.51 5.97 -16.42
C LEU A 129 10.30 5.85 -14.91
N LEU A 130 9.39 6.64 -14.32
CA LEU A 130 9.08 6.56 -12.89
C LEU A 130 8.44 5.21 -12.52
N VAL A 131 7.56 4.67 -13.38
CA VAL A 131 6.99 3.34 -13.19
C VAL A 131 8.06 2.26 -13.36
N ALA A 132 8.99 2.40 -14.31
CA ALA A 132 10.12 1.50 -14.46
C ALA A 132 10.99 1.46 -13.19
N GLU A 133 11.34 2.63 -12.64
CA GLU A 133 12.07 2.78 -11.37
C GLU A 133 11.35 2.02 -10.24
N SER A 134 10.03 2.17 -10.13
CA SER A 134 9.23 1.44 -9.14
C SER A 134 9.19 -0.08 -9.39
N ARG A 135 9.17 -0.51 -10.65
CA ARG A 135 9.11 -1.94 -11.03
C ARG A 135 10.43 -2.66 -10.78
N LEU A 136 11.58 -1.98 -10.85
CA LEU A 136 12.88 -2.58 -10.51
C LEU A 136 12.93 -3.20 -9.10
N TYR A 137 12.12 -2.69 -8.18
CA TYR A 137 11.99 -3.26 -6.84
C TYR A 137 11.02 -4.45 -6.76
N THR A 138 10.02 -4.54 -7.63
CA THR A 138 8.82 -5.37 -7.40
C THR A 138 8.52 -6.36 -8.51
N HIS A 139 9.23 -6.29 -9.63
CA HIS A 139 9.04 -7.10 -10.83
C HIS A 139 10.39 -7.56 -11.38
N GLU A 140 10.34 -8.49 -12.33
CA GLU A 140 11.52 -8.88 -13.09
C GLU A 140 12.12 -7.68 -13.83
N VAL A 141 13.45 -7.65 -13.94
CA VAL A 141 14.20 -6.53 -14.53
C VAL A 141 13.73 -6.25 -15.96
N THR A 142 13.37 -7.30 -16.70
CA THR A 142 12.87 -7.20 -18.08
C THR A 142 11.63 -6.32 -18.19
N GLU A 143 10.72 -6.35 -17.22
CA GLU A 143 9.51 -5.51 -17.25
C GLU A 143 9.84 -4.01 -17.11
N ALA A 144 10.80 -3.68 -16.25
CA ALA A 144 11.27 -2.30 -16.13
C ALA A 144 11.99 -1.85 -17.41
N LEU A 145 12.85 -2.70 -17.98
CA LEU A 145 13.56 -2.42 -19.23
C LEU A 145 12.60 -2.24 -20.42
N GLU A 146 11.48 -2.96 -20.47
CA GLU A 146 10.43 -2.73 -21.46
C GLU A 146 9.83 -1.33 -21.34
N LEU A 147 9.55 -0.85 -20.13
CA LEU A 147 9.04 0.49 -19.90
C LEU A 147 10.06 1.57 -20.29
N VAL A 148 11.34 1.35 -19.98
CA VAL A 148 12.45 2.24 -20.41
C VAL A 148 12.54 2.28 -21.93
N SER A 149 12.51 1.11 -22.58
CA SER A 149 12.58 0.98 -24.04
C SER A 149 11.39 1.68 -24.71
N ARG A 150 10.18 1.56 -24.15
CA ARG A 150 9.00 2.29 -24.63
C ARG A 150 9.18 3.80 -24.48
N ALA A 151 9.66 4.28 -23.32
CA ALA A 151 9.92 5.69 -23.09
C ALA A 151 10.95 6.26 -24.08
N GLN A 152 12.01 5.51 -24.38
CA GLN A 152 13.01 5.89 -25.38
C GLN A 152 12.43 5.86 -26.80
N ALA A 153 11.66 4.83 -27.16
CA ALA A 153 11.02 4.73 -28.48
C ALA A 153 10.03 5.88 -28.74
N MET A 154 9.30 6.33 -27.71
CA MET A 154 8.43 7.50 -27.80
C MET A 154 9.17 8.78 -28.21
N LEU A 155 10.41 8.97 -27.74
CA LEU A 155 11.26 10.11 -28.13
C LEU A 155 11.80 10.01 -29.55
N GLN A 156 11.77 8.81 -30.15
CA GLN A 156 12.22 8.56 -31.53
C GLN A 156 11.07 8.57 -32.55
N LEU A 157 9.82 8.73 -32.10
CA LEU A 157 8.68 8.84 -33.02
C LEU A 157 8.86 10.09 -33.90
N PRO A 158 8.62 10.00 -35.23
CA PRO A 158 8.76 11.15 -36.12
C PRO A 158 7.98 12.39 -35.67
N GLU A 159 6.81 12.20 -35.04
CA GLU A 159 5.98 13.29 -34.51
C GLU A 159 6.58 13.97 -33.27
N ILE A 160 7.49 13.30 -32.56
CA ILE A 160 8.14 13.77 -31.30
C ILE A 160 9.61 14.13 -31.52
N ALA A 161 10.25 13.59 -32.56
CA ALA A 161 11.65 13.82 -32.84
C ALA A 161 11.96 15.31 -33.11
N GLY A 162 13.25 15.67 -33.05
CA GLY A 162 13.70 17.05 -33.25
C GLY A 162 13.35 17.95 -32.06
N VAL A 163 12.64 19.06 -32.33
CA VAL A 163 12.41 20.15 -31.35
C VAL A 163 11.62 19.67 -30.13
N HIS A 164 10.65 18.77 -30.29
CA HIS A 164 9.88 18.28 -29.15
C HIS A 164 10.73 17.39 -28.23
N ALA A 165 11.54 16.49 -28.77
CA ALA A 165 12.48 15.67 -28.01
C ALA A 165 13.53 16.54 -27.28
N GLU A 166 14.07 17.56 -27.93
CA GLU A 166 14.97 18.55 -27.29
C GLU A 166 14.23 19.31 -26.17
N GLY A 167 12.97 19.69 -26.41
CA GLY A 167 12.11 20.30 -25.40
C GLY A 167 11.90 19.40 -24.18
N VAL A 168 11.72 18.09 -24.37
CA VAL A 168 11.67 17.12 -23.26
C VAL A 168 13.00 17.11 -22.50
N GLN A 169 14.12 17.01 -23.21
CA GLN A 169 15.46 16.97 -22.59
C GLN A 169 15.77 18.24 -21.77
N ASN A 170 15.35 19.40 -22.25
CA ASN A 170 15.66 20.70 -21.63
C ASN A 170 14.68 21.08 -20.52
N ALA A 171 13.40 20.69 -20.62
CA ALA A 171 12.35 21.12 -19.67
C ALA A 171 12.01 20.07 -18.61
N TRP A 172 12.41 18.81 -18.79
CA TRP A 172 12.12 17.71 -17.88
C TRP A 172 13.41 17.09 -17.35
N PRO A 173 13.40 16.50 -16.15
CA PRO A 173 14.59 15.87 -15.56
C PRO A 173 14.86 14.49 -16.18
N LEU A 174 14.83 14.40 -17.51
CA LEU A 174 14.91 13.15 -18.26
C LEU A 174 16.23 12.41 -17.99
N GLN A 175 17.36 13.12 -18.03
CA GLN A 175 18.68 12.53 -17.78
C GLN A 175 18.82 12.03 -16.34
N THR A 176 18.29 12.76 -15.37
CA THR A 176 18.27 12.34 -13.96
C THR A 176 17.42 11.07 -13.78
N ALA A 177 16.26 10.99 -14.43
CA ALA A 177 15.39 9.82 -14.38
C ALA A 177 16.06 8.58 -14.98
N LEU A 178 16.67 8.71 -16.17
CA LEU A 178 17.43 7.62 -16.80
C LEU A 178 18.62 7.19 -15.92
N GLY A 179 19.38 8.15 -15.39
CA GLY A 179 20.51 7.86 -14.50
C GLY A 179 20.11 7.14 -13.21
N ARG A 180 18.93 7.41 -12.65
CA ARG A 180 18.41 6.65 -11.49
C ARG A 180 18.04 5.22 -11.86
N VAL A 181 17.40 5.00 -13.00
CA VAL A 181 17.11 3.66 -13.50
C VAL A 181 18.40 2.87 -13.71
N ASP A 182 19.40 3.46 -14.38
CA ASP A 182 20.70 2.83 -14.62
C ASP A 182 21.44 2.53 -13.30
N GLY A 183 21.43 3.48 -12.36
CA GLY A 183 22.02 3.29 -11.03
C GLY A 183 21.35 2.16 -10.25
N LEU A 184 20.03 2.04 -10.33
CA LEU A 184 19.30 0.93 -9.71
C LEU A 184 19.59 -0.41 -10.40
N LEU A 185 19.69 -0.46 -11.73
CA LEU A 185 20.08 -1.66 -12.45
C LEU A 185 21.46 -2.15 -12.00
N ALA A 186 22.44 -1.25 -11.95
CA ALA A 186 23.79 -1.57 -11.46
C ALA A 186 23.78 -2.04 -9.99
N TRP A 187 22.94 -1.44 -9.16
CA TRP A 187 22.75 -1.91 -7.79
C TRP A 187 22.10 -3.30 -7.72
N LEU A 188 21.10 -3.59 -8.55
CA LEU A 188 20.44 -4.91 -8.55
C LEU A 188 21.40 -6.03 -9.00
N ASP A 189 22.31 -5.74 -9.93
CA ASP A 189 23.31 -6.70 -10.41
C ASP A 189 24.30 -7.12 -9.30
N THR A 190 24.53 -6.26 -8.31
CA THR A 190 25.54 -6.48 -7.25
C THR A 190 24.93 -6.71 -5.87
N GLY A 191 23.72 -6.23 -5.64
CA GLY A 191 23.10 -6.10 -4.33
C GLY A 191 21.94 -7.05 -4.06
N ARG A 192 21.43 -7.78 -5.06
CA ARG A 192 20.36 -8.76 -4.81
C ARG A 192 20.88 -9.93 -3.98
N MET A 193 20.28 -10.11 -2.82
CA MET A 193 20.53 -11.25 -1.95
C MET A 193 19.22 -11.99 -1.70
N PRO A 194 19.18 -13.33 -1.80
CA PRO A 194 18.04 -14.10 -1.34
C PRO A 194 17.77 -13.79 0.14
N LEU A 195 16.58 -13.27 0.44
CA LEU A 195 16.16 -12.94 1.81
C LEU A 195 15.36 -14.11 2.39
N SER A 196 15.66 -14.46 3.63
CA SER A 196 14.75 -15.21 4.48
C SER A 196 13.74 -14.27 5.14
N ALA A 197 12.54 -14.77 5.41
CA ALA A 197 11.49 -13.96 6.01
C ALA A 197 10.72 -14.72 7.08
N ASP A 198 10.45 -14.06 8.20
CA ASP A 198 9.51 -14.52 9.21
C ASP A 198 8.21 -13.75 9.07
N ILE A 199 7.07 -14.43 9.06
CA ILE A 199 5.75 -13.81 9.10
C ILE A 199 5.08 -14.19 10.42
N VAL A 200 4.87 -13.21 11.28
CA VAL A 200 4.36 -13.37 12.65
C VAL A 200 2.89 -12.94 12.68
N LEU A 201 2.01 -13.91 12.96
CA LEU A 201 0.56 -13.75 12.93
C LEU A 201 -0.04 -14.07 14.32
N PRO A 202 -0.55 -13.07 15.06
CA PRO A 202 -1.31 -13.30 16.27
C PRO A 202 -2.74 -13.68 15.89
N HIS A 203 -3.12 -14.92 16.13
CA HIS A 203 -4.40 -15.48 15.71
C HIS A 203 -5.35 -15.79 16.88
N CYS A 204 -6.60 -15.35 16.76
CA CYS A 204 -7.76 -15.67 17.57
C CYS A 204 -9.00 -15.74 16.65
N ARG A 205 -9.16 -16.87 15.95
CA ARG A 205 -10.34 -17.18 15.12
C ARG A 205 -10.53 -16.26 13.90
N GLU A 206 -9.56 -15.44 13.53
CA GLU A 206 -9.61 -14.71 12.26
C GLU A 206 -9.48 -15.69 11.08
N ASP A 207 -10.02 -15.34 9.91
CA ASP A 207 -9.93 -16.20 8.73
C ASP A 207 -8.54 -16.11 8.09
N LEU A 208 -7.72 -17.15 8.29
CA LEU A 208 -6.39 -17.25 7.68
C LEU A 208 -6.41 -17.86 6.25
N SER A 209 -7.58 -18.02 5.62
CA SER A 209 -7.69 -18.56 4.27
C SER A 209 -6.95 -17.73 3.21
N TRP A 210 -6.63 -16.46 3.51
CA TRP A 210 -5.79 -15.62 2.66
C TRP A 210 -4.36 -16.16 2.51
N LEU A 211 -3.85 -16.90 3.50
CA LEU A 211 -2.61 -17.66 3.36
C LEU A 211 -2.78 -18.73 2.27
N GLY A 212 -3.94 -19.38 2.17
CA GLY A 212 -4.21 -20.35 1.11
C GLY A 212 -4.28 -19.76 -0.31
N ASN A 213 -4.27 -18.43 -0.48
CA ASN A 213 -4.27 -17.81 -1.79
C ASN A 213 -2.88 -17.95 -2.44
N SER A 214 -2.76 -18.98 -3.28
CA SER A 214 -1.52 -19.37 -3.95
C SER A 214 -0.79 -18.24 -4.67
N SER A 215 -1.52 -17.24 -5.20
CA SER A 215 -0.92 -16.12 -5.93
C SER A 215 0.00 -15.23 -5.07
N LEU A 216 -0.23 -15.18 -3.76
CA LEU A 216 0.53 -14.35 -2.83
C LEU A 216 1.73 -15.13 -2.28
N LEU A 217 1.53 -16.40 -1.90
CA LEU A 217 2.59 -17.23 -1.35
C LEU A 217 3.59 -17.75 -2.36
N GLN A 218 3.19 -17.93 -3.62
CA GLN A 218 4.12 -18.31 -4.70
C GLN A 218 5.24 -17.29 -4.89
N VAL A 219 5.06 -16.08 -4.37
CA VAL A 219 6.03 -15.01 -4.46
C VAL A 219 6.85 -14.88 -3.17
N LEU A 220 6.59 -15.67 -2.12
CA LEU A 220 7.46 -15.62 -0.95
C LEU A 220 8.79 -16.32 -1.24
N PRO A 221 9.91 -15.85 -0.66
CA PRO A 221 11.17 -16.58 -0.74
C PRO A 221 11.04 -18.03 -0.23
N ALA A 222 11.86 -18.93 -0.79
CA ALA A 222 11.87 -20.33 -0.36
C ALA A 222 12.28 -20.54 1.12
N ARG A 223 12.86 -19.52 1.77
CA ARG A 223 13.25 -19.53 3.19
C ARG A 223 12.29 -18.74 4.06
N THR A 224 11.00 -18.75 3.71
CA THR A 224 9.96 -18.10 4.53
C THR A 224 9.41 -19.05 5.59
N ARG A 225 9.28 -18.53 6.82
CA ARG A 225 8.63 -19.19 7.95
C ARG A 225 7.40 -18.38 8.35
N ILE A 226 6.28 -19.05 8.56
CA ILE A 226 5.05 -18.42 9.05
C ILE A 226 4.81 -18.93 10.47
N PHE A 227 4.86 -18.01 11.42
CA PHE A 227 4.56 -18.25 12.82
C PHE A 227 3.14 -17.80 13.12
N VAL A 228 2.27 -18.76 13.46
CA VAL A 228 0.94 -18.46 13.96
C VAL A 228 0.93 -18.63 15.47
N TYR A 229 0.75 -17.52 16.17
CA TYR A 229 0.63 -17.47 17.62
C TYR A 229 -0.86 -17.54 18.00
N GLU A 230 -1.32 -18.73 18.40
CA GLU A 230 -2.70 -18.97 18.80
C GLU A 230 -2.99 -18.39 20.19
N LYS A 231 -4.00 -17.50 20.26
CA LYS A 231 -4.40 -16.74 21.46
C LYS A 231 -5.72 -17.24 22.09
N CYS A 232 -6.49 -18.09 21.40
CA CYS A 232 -7.88 -18.41 21.79
C CYS A 232 -8.18 -19.91 21.83
N GLY A 233 -7.15 -20.75 21.79
CA GLY A 233 -7.25 -22.19 21.95
C GLY A 233 -7.91 -22.94 20.78
N ALA A 234 -8.04 -22.33 19.60
CA ALA A 234 -8.69 -22.94 18.43
C ALA A 234 -7.72 -23.65 17.46
N GLY A 235 -6.45 -23.85 17.87
CA GLY A 235 -5.34 -24.10 16.95
C GLY A 235 -5.23 -25.50 16.33
N GLU A 236 -5.86 -26.54 16.89
CA GLU A 236 -5.62 -27.93 16.44
C GLU A 236 -6.10 -28.18 15.00
N ASP A 237 -7.19 -27.52 14.58
CA ASP A 237 -7.72 -27.65 13.21
C ASP A 237 -6.91 -26.83 12.18
N LEU A 238 -6.23 -25.77 12.62
CA LEU A 238 -5.59 -24.81 11.72
C LEU A 238 -4.39 -25.41 10.98
N ALA A 239 -3.59 -26.24 11.66
CA ALA A 239 -2.45 -26.92 11.06
C ALA A 239 -2.89 -27.82 9.91
N ALA A 240 -3.94 -28.61 10.14
CA ALA A 240 -4.47 -29.56 9.17
C ALA A 240 -5.00 -28.85 7.91
N VAL A 241 -5.53 -27.64 8.06
CA VAL A 241 -6.05 -26.82 6.94
C VAL A 241 -4.92 -26.12 6.18
N LEU A 242 -3.97 -25.50 6.89
CA LEU A 242 -2.96 -24.66 6.26
C LEU A 242 -1.75 -25.45 5.73
N SER A 243 -1.27 -26.47 6.43
CA SER A 243 -0.06 -27.21 6.02
C SER A 243 -0.11 -27.69 4.56
N PRO A 244 -1.18 -28.35 4.06
CA PRO A 244 -1.24 -28.79 2.67
C PRO A 244 -1.22 -27.65 1.64
N LEU A 245 -1.58 -26.44 2.05
CA LEU A 245 -1.60 -25.24 1.19
C LEU A 245 -0.22 -24.57 1.14
N LEU A 246 0.64 -24.79 2.14
CA LEU A 246 1.91 -24.09 2.34
C LEU A 246 3.16 -24.95 2.04
N GLU A 247 3.02 -26.29 2.12
CA GLU A 247 4.13 -27.22 2.36
C GLU A 247 5.25 -27.38 1.31
N PRO A 248 5.19 -26.93 0.04
CA PRO A 248 6.38 -27.03 -0.81
C PRO A 248 7.41 -25.91 -0.60
N HIS A 249 7.04 -24.75 -0.03
CA HIS A 249 7.90 -23.56 -0.06
C HIS A 249 7.99 -22.76 1.24
N VAL A 250 7.11 -23.04 2.21
CA VAL A 250 6.98 -22.25 3.43
C VAL A 250 6.87 -23.16 4.64
N GLN A 251 7.65 -22.87 5.68
CA GLN A 251 7.56 -23.58 6.96
C GLN A 251 6.45 -22.96 7.83
N LEU A 252 5.37 -23.69 8.09
CA LEU A 252 4.35 -23.30 9.06
C LEU A 252 4.78 -23.73 10.47
N ILE A 253 4.76 -22.78 11.41
CA ILE A 253 5.09 -22.99 12.82
C ILE A 253 3.91 -22.50 13.65
N LEU A 254 3.27 -23.41 14.38
CA LEU A 254 2.20 -23.08 15.31
C LEU A 254 2.76 -22.98 16.72
N ALA A 255 2.60 -21.81 17.33
CA ALA A 255 2.97 -21.57 18.72
C ALA A 255 1.71 -21.25 19.51
N ARG A 256 1.53 -21.91 20.66
CA ARG A 256 0.47 -21.55 21.58
C ARG A 256 0.99 -20.48 22.53
N LEU A 257 0.25 -19.39 22.65
CA LEU A 257 0.46 -18.46 23.75
C LEU A 257 -0.34 -18.97 24.93
N ASP A 258 0.32 -19.58 25.91
CA ASP A 258 -0.34 -20.18 27.08
C ASP A 258 -1.19 -19.16 27.84
N ASP A 259 -2.48 -19.40 28.03
CA ASP A 259 -3.34 -18.49 28.80
C ASP A 259 -3.07 -18.63 30.31
N VAL A 260 -1.92 -18.15 30.78
CA VAL A 260 -1.68 -18.02 32.21
C VAL A 260 -2.67 -16.98 32.74
N ALA A 261 -3.33 -17.32 33.85
CA ALA A 261 -4.23 -16.40 34.51
C ALA A 261 -3.49 -15.11 34.87
N ASP A 262 -4.05 -13.98 34.46
CA ASP A 262 -3.64 -12.66 34.86
C ASP A 262 -3.57 -12.59 36.40
N PRO A 263 -2.39 -12.40 36.99
CA PRO A 263 -2.23 -12.41 38.44
C PRO A 263 -3.13 -11.40 39.16
N ALA A 264 -3.46 -10.28 38.51
CA ALA A 264 -4.25 -9.21 39.11
C ALA A 264 -5.76 -9.52 39.14
N THR A 265 -6.27 -10.32 38.18
CA THR A 265 -7.72 -10.60 38.08
C THR A 265 -8.09 -12.07 38.23
N GLY A 266 -7.12 -12.98 38.15
CA GLY A 266 -7.35 -14.43 38.11
C GLY A 266 -8.07 -14.91 36.84
N LEU A 267 -8.37 -14.02 35.88
CA LEU A 267 -8.94 -14.35 34.58
C LEU A 267 -7.84 -14.68 33.59
N SER A 268 -8.13 -15.34 32.47
CA SER A 268 -7.14 -15.50 31.41
C SER A 268 -6.68 -14.13 30.93
N ALA A 269 -5.39 -13.82 31.07
CA ALA A 269 -4.82 -12.62 30.48
C ALA A 269 -5.03 -12.75 28.96
N ARG A 270 -5.78 -11.83 28.35
CA ARG A 270 -5.90 -11.83 26.90
C ARG A 270 -4.55 -11.45 26.33
N ARG A 271 -3.81 -12.45 25.83
CA ARG A 271 -2.53 -12.26 25.17
C ARG A 271 -2.77 -11.67 23.80
N ASP A 272 -2.70 -10.35 23.72
CA ASP A 272 -2.89 -9.60 22.49
C ASP A 272 -1.71 -9.79 21.52
N GLU A 273 -1.78 -9.13 20.36
CA GLU A 273 -0.70 -9.09 19.36
C GLU A 273 0.68 -8.75 19.91
N CYS A 274 0.78 -7.87 20.91
CA CYS A 274 2.05 -7.48 21.49
C CYS A 274 2.79 -8.65 22.13
N THR A 275 2.06 -9.53 22.81
CA THR A 275 2.63 -10.72 23.44
C THR A 275 3.16 -11.66 22.37
N ALA A 276 2.43 -11.85 21.27
CA ALA A 276 2.90 -12.67 20.14
C ALA A 276 4.18 -12.12 19.53
N TYR A 277 4.21 -10.82 19.23
CA TYR A 277 5.34 -10.18 18.57
C TYR A 277 6.60 -10.20 19.43
N LEU A 278 6.49 -9.85 20.70
CA LEU A 278 7.62 -9.89 21.63
C LEU A 278 8.06 -11.32 21.95
N SER A 279 7.13 -12.27 22.08
CA SER A 279 7.47 -13.68 22.27
C SER A 279 8.25 -14.22 21.07
N HIS A 280 7.88 -13.83 19.85
CA HIS A 280 8.62 -14.18 18.65
C HIS A 280 10.06 -13.64 18.70
N VAL A 281 10.22 -12.33 18.94
CA VAL A 281 11.53 -11.69 19.01
C VAL A 281 12.40 -12.34 20.08
N VAL A 282 11.87 -12.59 21.27
CA VAL A 282 12.62 -13.19 22.39
C VAL A 282 13.01 -14.64 22.06
N THR A 283 12.08 -15.46 21.57
CA THR A 283 12.30 -16.89 21.33
C THR A 283 13.28 -17.12 20.19
N HIS A 284 13.19 -16.29 19.15
CA HIS A 284 13.96 -16.46 17.92
C HIS A 284 15.09 -15.44 17.76
N PHE A 285 15.46 -14.69 18.81
CA PHE A 285 16.40 -13.56 18.72
C PHE A 285 17.70 -13.87 17.95
N GLY A 286 18.29 -15.05 18.18
CA GLY A 286 19.50 -15.51 17.48
C GLY A 286 19.27 -16.09 16.08
N ASP A 287 18.03 -16.48 15.78
CA ASP A 287 17.63 -17.18 14.56
C ASP A 287 16.46 -16.49 13.85
N LEU A 288 16.42 -15.15 13.84
CA LEU A 288 15.44 -14.40 13.03
C LEU A 288 15.77 -14.55 11.53
N GLY A 289 14.73 -14.53 10.69
CA GLY A 289 14.85 -14.30 9.25
C GLY A 289 15.39 -12.90 8.94
N ASP A 290 15.92 -12.68 7.74
CA ASP A 290 16.53 -11.39 7.36
C ASP A 290 15.54 -10.22 7.51
N LEU A 291 14.26 -10.48 7.24
CA LEU A 291 13.14 -9.60 7.53
C LEU A 291 12.09 -10.32 8.38
N THR A 292 11.51 -9.63 9.35
CA THR A 292 10.36 -10.10 10.13
C THR A 292 9.16 -9.21 9.85
N PHE A 293 8.07 -9.83 9.40
CA PHE A 293 6.77 -9.23 9.20
C PHE A 293 5.92 -9.46 10.42
N PHE A 294 5.38 -8.39 10.99
CA PHE A 294 4.39 -8.44 12.05
C PHE A 294 3.06 -8.01 11.43
N LEU A 295 2.10 -8.94 11.33
CA LEU A 295 0.81 -8.71 10.65
C LEU A 295 -0.33 -9.23 11.54
N HIS A 296 -1.50 -8.60 11.48
CA HIS A 296 -2.69 -9.18 12.11
C HIS A 296 -3.15 -10.44 11.36
N GLY A 297 -4.05 -11.23 11.98
CA GLY A 297 -4.65 -12.41 11.34
C GLY A 297 -5.48 -12.08 10.09
N ASP A 298 -6.01 -10.85 10.01
CA ASP A 298 -6.86 -10.30 8.96
C ASP A 298 -6.22 -9.06 8.29
N PRO A 299 -5.06 -9.20 7.63
CA PRO A 299 -4.26 -8.05 7.23
C PRO A 299 -4.95 -7.10 6.23
N SER A 300 -5.99 -7.55 5.50
CA SER A 300 -6.81 -6.68 4.62
C SER A 300 -7.40 -5.48 5.31
N ASP A 301 -7.80 -5.66 6.57
CA ASP A 301 -8.61 -4.68 7.29
C ASP A 301 -7.73 -3.48 7.70
N HIS A 302 -6.42 -3.69 7.69
CA HIS A 302 -5.41 -2.77 8.20
C HIS A 302 -4.40 -2.33 7.12
N THR A 303 -4.06 -3.21 6.19
CA THR A 303 -3.14 -2.97 5.08
C THR A 303 -3.77 -3.41 3.76
N PRO A 304 -3.74 -2.55 2.75
CA PRO A 304 -4.21 -2.94 1.43
C PRO A 304 -3.39 -4.10 0.86
N PHE A 305 -4.06 -5.20 0.51
CA PHE A 305 -3.40 -6.42 0.00
C PHE A 305 -2.49 -6.16 -1.21
N GLY A 306 -2.81 -5.20 -2.07
CA GLY A 306 -1.94 -4.80 -3.19
C GLY A 306 -0.56 -4.32 -2.73
N LEU A 307 -0.48 -3.57 -1.62
CA LEU A 307 0.80 -3.17 -1.04
C LEU A 307 1.56 -4.37 -0.50
N LEU A 308 0.87 -5.26 0.23
CA LEU A 308 1.49 -6.44 0.82
C LEU A 308 2.07 -7.36 -0.28
N ASN A 309 1.35 -7.53 -1.39
CA ASN A 309 1.83 -8.27 -2.56
C ASN A 309 3.11 -7.66 -3.16
N LEU A 310 3.17 -6.33 -3.30
CA LEU A 310 4.36 -5.65 -3.80
C LEU A 310 5.55 -5.82 -2.84
N VAL A 311 5.30 -5.76 -1.53
CA VAL A 311 6.33 -5.99 -0.51
C VAL A 311 6.85 -7.43 -0.58
N PHE A 312 5.98 -8.43 -0.65
CA PHE A 312 6.42 -9.82 -0.76
C PHE A 312 7.19 -10.09 -2.06
N ARG A 313 6.76 -9.52 -3.19
CA ARG A 313 7.55 -9.52 -4.43
C ARG A 313 8.94 -8.92 -4.24
N ALA A 314 9.02 -7.77 -3.58
CA ALA A 314 10.29 -7.11 -3.34
C ALA A 314 11.22 -7.95 -2.44
N VAL A 315 10.68 -8.65 -1.44
CA VAL A 315 11.46 -9.60 -0.63
C VAL A 315 11.94 -10.80 -1.47
N ALA A 316 11.07 -11.38 -2.29
CA ALA A 316 11.41 -12.48 -3.19
C ALA A 316 12.58 -12.14 -4.10
N LEU A 317 12.57 -10.91 -4.63
CA LEU A 317 13.59 -10.36 -5.51
C LEU A 317 14.84 -9.88 -4.76
N GLY A 318 14.82 -9.90 -3.42
CA GLY A 318 15.93 -9.45 -2.59
C GLY A 318 16.16 -7.94 -2.59
N THR A 319 15.18 -7.13 -3.02
CA THR A 319 15.33 -5.69 -3.22
C THR A 319 15.05 -4.86 -1.95
N LEU A 320 14.70 -5.52 -0.85
CA LEU A 320 14.47 -4.92 0.46
C LEU A 320 15.60 -5.19 1.48
N ASN A 321 16.74 -5.70 1.03
CA ASN A 321 17.86 -6.05 1.92
C ASN A 321 18.44 -4.86 2.71
N GLN A 322 18.25 -3.63 2.24
CA GLN A 322 18.69 -2.41 2.92
C GLN A 322 17.60 -1.75 3.77
N LEU A 323 16.36 -2.26 3.73
CA LEU A 323 15.24 -1.68 4.46
C LEU A 323 15.25 -2.16 5.92
N ASP A 324 15.39 -1.23 6.86
CA ASP A 324 15.40 -1.57 8.29
C ASP A 324 14.02 -1.66 8.92
N PHE A 325 13.12 -0.77 8.53
CA PHE A 325 11.78 -0.70 9.08
C PHE A 325 10.85 -0.12 8.01
N ALA A 326 9.65 -0.68 7.89
CA ALA A 326 8.58 -0.02 7.15
C ALA A 326 7.22 -0.33 7.77
N HIS A 327 6.47 0.73 8.04
CA HIS A 327 5.09 0.60 8.49
C HIS A 327 4.15 0.29 7.30
N LEU A 328 3.39 -0.78 7.40
CA LEU A 328 2.50 -1.28 6.34
C LEU A 328 1.06 -0.76 6.48
N GLY A 329 0.63 -0.46 7.71
CA GLY A 329 -0.66 0.19 7.99
C GLY A 329 -0.87 1.50 7.21
N ALA A 330 -2.10 1.76 6.75
CA ALA A 330 -2.41 2.90 5.89
C ALA A 330 -2.93 4.16 6.61
N PRO A 331 -3.83 4.06 7.62
CA PRO A 331 -4.33 5.24 8.34
C PRO A 331 -3.21 5.88 9.17
N ARG A 332 -3.23 7.21 9.30
CA ARG A 332 -2.36 7.94 10.23
C ARG A 332 -3.08 8.14 11.55
N LEU A 333 -2.33 8.02 12.64
CA LEU A 333 -2.81 8.40 13.95
C LEU A 333 -2.49 9.86 14.22
N VAL A 334 -3.46 10.54 14.85
CA VAL A 334 -3.23 11.87 15.42
C VAL A 334 -2.41 11.68 16.68
N ALA A 335 -1.40 12.51 16.90
CA ALA A 335 -0.64 12.48 18.14
C ALA A 335 -1.59 12.75 19.32
N THR A 336 -1.74 11.74 20.16
CA THR A 336 -2.45 11.85 21.44
C THR A 336 -1.45 11.74 22.57
N TYR A 337 -1.68 12.50 23.62
CA TYR A 337 -0.88 12.48 24.84
C TYR A 337 -1.77 12.12 26.01
N ASN A 338 -1.32 11.16 26.81
CA ASN A 338 -1.92 10.89 28.10
C ASN A 338 -0.85 10.29 29.04
N PRO A 339 -0.99 10.49 30.36
CA PRO A 339 0.01 10.00 31.33
C PRO A 339 0.27 8.49 31.28
N CYS A 340 -0.71 7.69 30.84
CA CYS A 340 -0.57 6.24 30.72
C CYS A 340 0.41 5.87 29.62
N GLN A 341 0.21 6.47 28.46
CA GLN A 341 1.07 6.31 27.30
C GLN A 341 2.50 6.74 27.63
N ASP A 342 2.68 7.85 28.35
CA ASP A 342 4.00 8.34 28.75
C ASP A 342 4.71 7.39 29.73
N ASP A 343 3.98 6.80 30.67
CA ASP A 343 4.56 5.82 31.60
C ASP A 343 4.97 4.52 30.89
N ILE A 344 4.10 3.97 30.06
CA ILE A 344 4.38 2.76 29.26
C ILE A 344 5.58 3.01 28.35
N TYR A 345 5.63 4.17 27.73
CA TYR A 345 6.74 4.58 26.89
C TYR A 345 8.05 4.62 27.68
N ARG A 346 8.08 5.26 28.87
CA ARG A 346 9.29 5.33 29.71
C ARG A 346 9.75 3.94 30.15
N ARG A 347 8.82 3.04 30.47
CA ARG A 347 9.16 1.65 30.85
C ARG A 347 9.67 0.83 29.67
N ALA A 348 9.04 0.94 28.51
CA ALA A 348 9.41 0.17 27.33
C ALA A 348 10.70 0.70 26.68
N VAL A 349 10.85 2.03 26.56
CA VAL A 349 11.91 2.65 25.77
C VAL A 349 13.06 3.17 26.65
N GLY A 350 12.83 3.42 27.93
CA GLY A 350 13.86 3.92 28.87
C GLY A 350 14.19 5.41 28.72
N ARG A 351 13.31 6.21 28.10
CA ARG A 351 13.43 7.68 27.97
C ARG A 351 12.08 8.37 27.95
N GLU A 352 12.07 9.70 28.03
CA GLU A 352 10.86 10.51 27.90
C GLU A 352 10.29 10.45 26.46
N PRO A 353 8.95 10.44 26.30
CA PRO A 353 8.30 10.41 25.00
C PRO A 353 8.39 11.75 24.27
N GLY A 354 8.68 11.70 22.97
CA GLY A 354 8.48 12.81 22.05
C GLY A 354 7.04 12.90 21.52
N ARG A 355 6.89 13.49 20.33
CA ARG A 355 5.62 13.49 19.58
C ARG A 355 5.46 12.19 18.82
N LEU A 356 4.53 11.36 19.27
CA LEU A 356 4.20 10.10 18.62
C LEU A 356 3.28 10.34 17.43
N TYR A 357 3.89 10.47 16.25
CA TYR A 357 3.21 10.55 14.97
C TYR A 357 3.50 9.29 14.17
N THR A 358 2.54 8.39 14.13
CA THR A 358 2.73 7.09 13.49
C THR A 358 1.52 6.70 12.65
N TYR A 359 1.57 5.50 12.11
CA TYR A 359 0.50 4.85 11.40
C TYR A 359 -0.34 4.00 12.36
N CYS A 360 -1.61 3.81 12.02
CA CYS A 360 -2.47 2.92 12.76
C CYS A 360 -2.15 1.46 12.42
N CYS A 361 -2.46 0.60 13.40
CA CYS A 361 -2.41 -0.86 13.35
C CYS A 361 -0.98 -1.41 13.44
N SER A 362 -0.81 -2.50 14.18
CA SER A 362 0.50 -3.12 14.40
C SER A 362 0.92 -3.99 13.21
N GLN A 363 0.99 -3.38 12.02
CA GLN A 363 1.44 -4.02 10.79
C GLN A 363 2.64 -3.33 10.18
N PHE A 364 3.79 -3.99 10.24
CA PHE A 364 5.07 -3.45 9.83
C PHE A 364 6.04 -4.59 9.51
N LEU A 365 7.13 -4.25 8.84
CA LEU A 365 8.28 -5.14 8.68
C LEU A 365 9.51 -4.52 9.34
N VAL A 366 10.39 -5.36 9.83
CA VAL A 366 11.65 -4.96 10.48
C VAL A 366 12.77 -5.88 10.02
N SER A 367 13.97 -5.34 9.77
CA SER A 367 15.14 -6.14 9.49
C SER A 367 15.66 -6.83 10.76
N LYS A 368 16.23 -8.04 10.60
CA LYS A 368 16.98 -8.70 11.67
C LYS A 368 18.04 -7.79 12.28
N ARG A 369 18.77 -7.08 11.42
CA ARG A 369 19.79 -6.11 11.82
C ARG A 369 19.21 -5.11 12.80
N ARG A 370 18.03 -4.56 12.51
CA ARG A 370 17.39 -3.56 13.35
C ARG A 370 16.89 -4.13 14.67
N ILE A 371 16.30 -5.33 14.66
CA ILE A 371 15.88 -6.03 15.90
C ILE A 371 17.10 -6.29 16.80
N MET A 372 18.21 -6.77 16.23
CA MET A 372 19.42 -7.12 16.99
C MET A 372 20.22 -5.92 17.51
N GLN A 373 19.94 -4.69 17.05
CA GLN A 373 20.56 -3.48 17.61
C GLN A 373 20.12 -3.22 19.06
N ARG A 374 18.99 -3.79 19.46
CA ARG A 374 18.49 -3.72 20.83
C ARG A 374 18.84 -5.01 21.59
N PRO A 375 19.41 -4.93 22.80
CA PRO A 375 19.71 -6.12 23.61
C PRO A 375 18.44 -6.95 23.91
N LEU A 376 18.59 -8.27 23.94
CA LEU A 376 17.51 -9.22 24.23
C LEU A 376 16.82 -8.91 25.57
N GLU A 377 17.57 -8.46 26.56
CA GLU A 377 17.07 -8.12 27.89
C GLU A 377 16.00 -7.03 27.86
N GLN A 378 16.10 -6.08 26.92
CA GLN A 378 15.09 -5.03 26.77
C GLN A 378 13.79 -5.58 26.17
N TYR A 379 13.87 -6.54 25.25
CA TYR A 379 12.68 -7.22 24.73
C TYR A 379 12.00 -8.09 25.80
N LEU A 380 12.79 -8.76 26.64
CA LEU A 380 12.28 -9.50 27.80
C LEU A 380 11.54 -8.58 28.79
N GLN A 381 12.08 -7.40 29.07
CA GLN A 381 11.42 -6.40 29.92
C GLN A 381 10.10 -5.93 29.31
N MET A 382 10.05 -5.67 27.99
CA MET A 382 8.81 -5.29 27.31
C MET A 382 7.79 -6.44 27.33
N LEU A 383 8.25 -7.69 27.17
CA LEU A 383 7.36 -8.85 27.25
C LEU A 383 6.69 -8.93 28.63
N GLN A 384 7.43 -8.68 29.71
CA GLN A 384 6.89 -8.62 31.07
C GLN A 384 5.84 -7.50 31.27
N LEU A 385 5.92 -6.43 30.49
CA LEU A 385 4.88 -5.39 30.51
C LEU A 385 3.56 -5.92 29.91
N VAL A 386 3.62 -6.71 28.84
CA VAL A 386 2.42 -7.12 28.08
C VAL A 386 1.94 -8.54 28.37
N ASP A 387 2.67 -9.33 29.15
CA ASP A 387 2.29 -10.71 29.52
C ASP A 387 1.46 -10.77 30.83
N GLY A 388 1.21 -9.63 31.47
CA GLY A 388 0.46 -9.51 32.73
C GLY A 388 1.32 -9.64 33.99
N SER A 389 2.64 -9.84 33.87
CA SER A 389 3.55 -9.88 35.02
C SER A 389 3.65 -8.54 35.73
N VAL A 390 3.50 -7.44 34.99
CA VAL A 390 3.47 -6.08 35.52
C VAL A 390 2.02 -5.59 35.55
N PRO A 391 1.49 -5.18 36.72
CA PRO A 391 0.15 -4.60 36.81
C PRO A 391 -0.01 -3.38 35.89
N ASP A 392 -1.13 -3.31 35.18
CA ASP A 392 -1.53 -2.12 34.42
C ASP A 392 -1.68 -0.93 35.38
N LEU A 393 -0.98 0.17 35.08
CA LEU A 393 -1.13 1.42 35.83
C LEU A 393 -2.42 2.17 35.51
N CYS A 394 -2.94 1.96 34.31
CA CYS A 394 -4.12 2.66 33.84
C CYS A 394 -5.33 1.77 33.81
N GLN A 395 -6.50 2.40 33.98
CA GLN A 395 -7.77 1.66 33.86
C GLN A 395 -7.75 0.91 32.54
N ARG A 396 -7.94 -0.40 32.65
CA ARG A 396 -7.97 -1.27 31.48
C ARG A 396 -9.03 -0.74 30.53
N ILE A 397 -8.64 -0.64 29.27
CA ILE A 397 -9.52 -0.11 28.24
C ILE A 397 -10.50 -1.24 27.89
N GLY A 398 -11.78 -1.01 28.17
CA GLY A 398 -12.85 -1.96 27.85
C GLY A 398 -14.18 -1.25 27.54
N PRO A 399 -15.15 -1.94 26.90
CA PRO A 399 -14.98 -2.88 25.80
C PRO A 399 -14.96 -2.06 24.49
N SER A 400 -13.77 -1.68 23.98
CA SER A 400 -13.75 -0.84 22.76
C SER A 400 -14.25 -1.58 21.51
N TYR A 401 -14.42 -2.90 21.60
CA TYR A 401 -15.22 -3.71 20.69
C TYR A 401 -16.00 -4.72 21.53
N GLU A 402 -17.32 -4.75 21.41
CA GLU A 402 -18.22 -5.78 21.98
C GLU A 402 -17.84 -7.22 21.61
N LYS A 403 -16.87 -7.39 20.69
CA LYS A 403 -16.37 -8.64 20.13
C LYS A 403 -15.58 -9.51 21.10
N TYR A 404 -15.08 -9.00 22.22
CA TYR A 404 -14.16 -9.76 23.09
C TYR A 404 -14.59 -9.75 24.57
N ALA A 405 -14.74 -10.95 25.13
CA ALA A 405 -14.94 -11.15 26.57
C ALA A 405 -13.59 -10.97 27.30
N GLY A 406 -13.36 -9.77 27.85
CA GLY A 406 -12.14 -9.45 28.59
C GLY A 406 -11.72 -7.99 28.39
N GLN A 407 -11.00 -7.44 29.36
CA GLN A 407 -10.43 -6.11 29.24
C GLN A 407 -9.07 -6.18 28.57
N ARG A 408 -8.78 -5.25 27.67
CA ARG A 408 -7.49 -5.17 26.98
C ARG A 408 -6.43 -4.63 27.94
N LEU A 409 -5.25 -5.23 27.98
CA LEU A 409 -4.13 -4.70 28.76
C LEU A 409 -3.74 -3.33 28.20
N SER A 410 -3.67 -2.32 29.06
CA SER A 410 -3.33 -0.96 28.65
C SER A 410 -1.93 -0.92 28.04
N HIS A 411 -1.00 -1.69 28.60
CA HIS A 411 0.37 -1.83 28.10
C HIS A 411 0.41 -2.24 26.62
N CYS A 412 -0.32 -3.28 26.22
CA CYS A 412 -0.30 -3.70 24.82
C CYS A 412 -0.97 -2.67 23.91
N PHE A 413 -2.14 -2.14 24.30
CA PHE A 413 -2.84 -1.13 23.51
C PHE A 413 -1.94 0.06 23.15
N PHE A 414 -1.20 0.59 24.12
CA PHE A 414 -0.31 1.72 23.85
C PHE A 414 0.96 1.31 23.10
N LEU A 415 1.44 0.07 23.28
CA LEU A 415 2.60 -0.45 22.55
C LEU A 415 2.36 -0.49 21.03
N GLU A 416 1.11 -0.69 20.58
CA GLU A 416 0.72 -0.64 19.16
C GLU A 416 1.17 0.66 18.46
N PHE A 417 1.22 1.76 19.20
CA PHE A 417 1.56 3.09 18.66
C PHE A 417 3.05 3.42 18.71
N MET A 418 3.88 2.51 19.23
CA MET A 418 5.30 2.75 19.43
C MET A 418 6.18 1.63 18.91
N TRP A 419 5.65 0.70 18.11
CA TRP A 419 6.45 -0.37 17.50
C TRP A 419 7.66 0.18 16.74
N HIS A 420 7.49 1.26 15.99
CA HIS A 420 8.60 1.90 15.29
C HIS A 420 9.70 2.36 16.27
N VAL A 421 9.33 2.97 17.40
CA VAL A 421 10.27 3.34 18.48
C VAL A 421 10.88 2.12 19.17
N VAL A 422 10.11 1.05 19.34
CA VAL A 422 10.59 -0.25 19.85
C VAL A 422 11.68 -0.82 18.93
N PHE A 423 11.64 -0.51 17.64
CA PHE A 423 12.68 -0.88 16.70
C PHE A 423 13.60 0.29 16.34
N GLY A 424 13.71 1.31 17.20
CA GLY A 424 14.73 2.36 17.09
C GLY A 424 14.47 3.44 16.03
N GLU A 425 13.26 3.53 15.49
CA GLU A 425 12.84 4.63 14.64
C GLU A 425 12.52 5.90 15.46
N PRO A 426 12.50 7.10 14.84
CA PRO A 426 12.13 8.35 15.50
C PRO A 426 10.69 8.34 16.03
N ASP A 427 10.39 9.12 17.07
CA ASP A 427 9.03 9.20 17.64
C ASP A 427 7.98 9.66 16.59
N GLU A 428 8.40 10.50 15.66
CA GLU A 428 7.60 10.98 14.52
C GLU A 428 8.06 10.32 13.22
N LEU A 429 7.23 9.42 12.69
CA LEU A 429 7.41 8.87 11.35
C LEU A 429 6.91 9.88 10.31
N PRO A 430 7.68 10.13 9.24
CA PRO A 430 7.21 10.93 8.12
C PRO A 430 5.98 10.29 7.46
N LEU A 431 5.29 11.06 6.63
CA LEU A 431 4.36 10.44 5.69
C LEU A 431 5.17 9.56 4.73
N ARG A 432 4.74 8.33 4.50
CA ARG A 432 5.35 7.32 3.63
C ARG A 432 5.72 7.87 2.25
N ALA A 433 4.88 8.74 1.69
CA ALA A 433 5.13 9.36 0.39
C ALA A 433 6.29 10.40 0.43
N ASP A 434 6.55 10.97 1.61
CA ASP A 434 7.61 11.94 1.87
C ASP A 434 8.88 11.28 2.45
N ASP A 435 8.80 10.02 2.87
CA ASP A 435 9.92 9.26 3.43
C ASP A 435 10.90 8.83 2.32
N THR A 436 12.06 9.48 2.28
CA THR A 436 13.10 9.22 1.28
C THR A 436 13.91 7.95 1.59
N SER A 437 13.80 7.40 2.81
CA SER A 437 14.46 6.14 3.17
C SER A 437 13.76 4.92 2.58
N LEU A 438 12.48 5.08 2.18
CA LEU A 438 11.69 4.00 1.61
C LEU A 438 11.94 3.87 0.10
N PRO A 439 12.00 2.62 -0.42
CA PRO A 439 11.92 2.37 -1.86
C PRO A 439 10.72 3.05 -2.52
N LEU A 440 10.88 3.46 -3.77
CA LEU A 440 9.88 4.25 -4.49
C LEU A 440 8.47 3.61 -4.47
N PHE A 441 8.37 2.28 -4.63
CA PHE A 441 7.08 1.59 -4.64
C PHE A 441 6.35 1.63 -3.29
N LEU A 442 7.07 1.88 -2.19
CA LEU A 442 6.48 2.10 -0.86
C LEU A 442 6.08 3.56 -0.67
N ARG A 443 6.61 4.52 -1.43
CA ARG A 443 6.29 5.96 -1.28
C ARG A 443 4.93 6.35 -1.87
N LEU A 444 3.89 5.59 -1.55
CA LEU A 444 2.51 5.74 -2.00
C LEU A 444 1.62 6.41 -0.95
N LYS A 445 0.69 7.24 -1.42
CA LYS A 445 -0.40 7.78 -0.58
C LYS A 445 -1.43 6.66 -0.31
N ALA A 446 -1.90 6.54 0.93
CA ALA A 446 -2.84 5.50 1.38
C ALA A 446 -4.09 5.33 0.50
N GLU A 447 -4.60 6.42 -0.07
CA GLU A 447 -5.79 6.44 -0.94
C GLU A 447 -5.60 5.65 -2.25
N LEU A 448 -4.38 5.55 -2.79
CA LEU A 448 -4.10 4.79 -4.01
C LEU A 448 -4.54 3.36 -3.87
N LEU A 449 -4.17 2.75 -2.75
CA LEU A 449 -4.23 1.31 -2.61
C LEU A 449 -5.67 0.78 -2.59
N ARG A 450 -6.65 1.66 -2.33
CA ARG A 450 -8.09 1.35 -2.43
C ARG A 450 -8.63 1.60 -3.84
N ALA A 451 -8.19 2.67 -4.50
CA ALA A 451 -8.74 3.11 -5.78
C ALA A 451 -8.37 2.21 -6.98
N PHE A 452 -7.22 1.53 -6.94
CA PHE A 452 -6.78 0.68 -8.05
C PHE A 452 -7.46 -0.70 -8.08
N HIS A 453 -8.23 -1.08 -7.06
CA HIS A 453 -8.78 -2.44 -6.97
C HIS A 453 -9.63 -2.88 -8.20
N PRO A 454 -10.52 -2.07 -8.81
CA PRO A 454 -11.34 -2.56 -9.92
C PRO A 454 -10.60 -2.57 -11.26
N VAL A 455 -9.92 -1.47 -11.60
CA VAL A 455 -9.24 -1.29 -12.90
C VAL A 455 -7.97 -2.13 -12.97
N PHE A 456 -7.21 -2.20 -11.88
CA PHE A 456 -6.01 -3.03 -11.82
C PHE A 456 -6.36 -4.52 -11.70
N ALA A 457 -7.43 -4.91 -10.98
CA ALA A 457 -7.89 -6.31 -10.99
C ALA A 457 -8.32 -6.75 -12.40
N ALA A 458 -9.01 -5.88 -13.15
CA ALA A 458 -9.43 -6.17 -14.52
C ALA A 458 -8.23 -6.31 -15.48
N LEU A 459 -7.17 -5.51 -15.29
CA LEU A 459 -5.97 -5.54 -16.14
C LEU A 459 -4.96 -6.62 -15.74
N VAL A 460 -4.91 -7.01 -14.47
CA VAL A 460 -3.96 -8.00 -13.92
C VAL A 460 -4.60 -9.39 -13.75
N GLY A 461 -5.84 -9.57 -14.22
CA GLY A 461 -6.54 -10.86 -14.19
C GLY A 461 -6.82 -11.37 -12.78
N SER A 462 -7.05 -10.46 -11.83
CA SER A 462 -7.39 -10.89 -10.46
C SER A 462 -8.78 -11.52 -10.45
N PRO A 463 -8.98 -12.62 -9.70
CA PRO A 463 -10.28 -13.26 -9.60
C PRO A 463 -11.29 -12.27 -8.99
N PRO A 464 -12.56 -12.29 -9.44
CA PRO A 464 -13.57 -11.38 -8.94
C PRO A 464 -13.74 -11.52 -7.41
N PRO A 465 -14.04 -10.43 -6.69
CA PRO A 465 -14.34 -10.52 -5.26
C PRO A 465 -15.48 -11.51 -5.07
N ARG A 466 -15.31 -12.47 -4.15
CA ARG A 466 -16.38 -13.40 -3.77
C ARG A 466 -17.54 -12.56 -3.23
N GLY A 467 -18.59 -12.42 -4.04
CA GLY A 467 -19.85 -11.89 -3.55
C GLY A 467 -20.27 -12.70 -2.33
N LYS A 468 -20.74 -12.01 -1.28
CA LYS A 468 -21.44 -12.69 -0.19
C LYS A 468 -22.51 -13.56 -0.83
N VAL A 469 -22.40 -14.87 -0.64
CA VAL A 469 -23.48 -15.80 -1.01
C VAL A 469 -24.62 -15.46 -0.08
N GLU A 470 -25.53 -14.59 -0.53
CA GLU A 470 -26.84 -14.46 0.08
C GLU A 470 -27.51 -15.82 -0.08
N THR A 471 -27.54 -16.59 1.00
CA THR A 471 -28.41 -17.76 1.09
C THR A 471 -29.84 -17.27 0.86
N PRO A 472 -30.59 -17.79 -0.13
CA PRO A 472 -31.95 -17.37 -0.35
C PRO A 472 -32.80 -17.74 0.88
N GLU A 473 -33.20 -16.74 1.65
CA GLU A 473 -34.29 -16.87 2.61
C GLU A 473 -35.59 -17.09 1.82
N GLY A 474 -36.07 -18.33 1.77
CA GLY A 474 -37.37 -18.58 1.17
C GLY A 474 -37.65 -20.02 0.74
N PHE A 475 -37.51 -21.01 1.65
CA PHE A 475 -38.21 -22.28 1.46
C PHE A 475 -39.01 -22.67 2.71
N ARG A 476 -40.32 -22.39 2.63
CA ARG A 476 -41.35 -22.97 3.47
C ARG A 476 -41.29 -24.49 3.38
N LYS A 477 -41.14 -25.16 4.52
CA LYS A 477 -41.44 -26.60 4.66
C LYS A 477 -42.93 -26.82 4.43
N VAL A 478 -43.28 -27.43 3.31
CA VAL A 478 -44.56 -28.13 3.14
C VAL A 478 -44.26 -29.62 3.26
N GLY A 479 -44.80 -30.24 4.30
CA GLY A 479 -44.68 -31.68 4.52
C GLY A 479 -45.55 -32.45 3.54
N VAL A 480 -44.99 -33.49 2.93
CA VAL A 480 -45.75 -34.54 2.26
C VAL A 480 -45.12 -35.88 2.63
N GLN A 481 -45.93 -36.74 3.26
CA GLN A 481 -45.68 -38.16 3.44
C GLN A 481 -45.77 -38.89 2.10
N THR A 482 -44.82 -39.77 1.79
CA THR A 482 -45.09 -40.97 0.96
C THR A 482 -44.16 -42.12 1.33
N LYS A 483 -44.74 -43.33 1.26
CA LYS A 483 -44.22 -44.67 1.60
C LYS A 483 -43.10 -45.16 0.67
N PRO A 484 -42.33 -46.19 1.06
CA PRO A 484 -41.21 -46.70 0.26
C PRO A 484 -41.69 -47.71 -0.79
N ASN A 485 -41.10 -47.64 -1.99
CA ASN A 485 -41.09 -48.76 -2.92
C ASN A 485 -39.66 -49.01 -3.43
N ARG A 486 -39.32 -50.30 -3.47
CA ARG A 486 -38.07 -50.90 -3.98
C ARG A 486 -37.89 -50.64 -5.48
N ILE A 487 -36.66 -50.86 -5.98
CA ILE A 487 -36.21 -51.43 -7.28
C ILE A 487 -34.79 -50.83 -7.63
N PRO A 488 -33.88 -51.50 -8.38
CA PRO A 488 -33.04 -52.66 -8.06
C PRO A 488 -31.51 -52.32 -8.13
N LYS A 489 -30.63 -53.31 -7.92
CA LYS A 489 -29.17 -53.17 -8.08
C LYS A 489 -28.76 -53.05 -9.57
N PRO A 490 -27.74 -52.25 -9.93
CA PRO A 490 -27.14 -52.30 -11.25
C PRO A 490 -25.98 -53.31 -11.33
N THR A 491 -25.92 -53.98 -12.46
CA THR A 491 -24.92 -54.95 -12.91
C THR A 491 -23.62 -54.29 -13.38
N LYS A 492 -22.53 -55.06 -13.29
CA LYS A 492 -21.18 -54.72 -13.74
C LYS A 492 -21.10 -54.64 -15.28
N GLY A 493 -20.36 -53.66 -15.77
CA GLY A 493 -19.89 -53.56 -17.16
C GLY A 493 -18.46 -53.03 -17.19
N VAL A 494 -17.61 -53.67 -17.99
CA VAL A 494 -16.16 -53.47 -18.17
C VAL A 494 -15.92 -52.79 -19.53
N LEU A 495 -14.89 -51.92 -19.65
CA LEU A 495 -13.98 -51.61 -20.80
C LEU A 495 -13.52 -50.12 -20.78
N PRO A 496 -12.43 -49.70 -21.48
CA PRO A 496 -11.02 -49.88 -21.11
C PRO A 496 -10.18 -48.58 -21.13
N ALA A 497 -8.88 -48.73 -20.86
CA ALA A 497 -7.83 -47.73 -20.73
C ALA A 497 -7.49 -46.91 -22.00
N GLY A 498 -6.92 -45.71 -21.81
CA GLY A 498 -6.21 -44.98 -22.88
C GLY A 498 -5.90 -43.51 -22.61
N LEU A 499 -5.13 -43.19 -21.57
CA LEU A 499 -4.61 -41.85 -21.32
C LEU A 499 -3.08 -41.84 -21.46
N LYS A 500 -2.56 -41.31 -22.58
CA LYS A 500 -1.17 -40.83 -22.68
C LYS A 500 -1.07 -39.66 -23.67
N VAL A 501 -0.64 -38.52 -23.12
CA VAL A 501 0.37 -37.59 -23.64
C VAL A 501 0.12 -36.99 -25.03
N TRP A 502 -0.06 -35.66 -25.11
CA TRP A 502 0.63 -34.78 -26.07
C TRP A 502 0.45 -33.30 -25.66
N ILE A 503 1.46 -32.77 -24.97
CA ILE A 503 1.79 -31.34 -24.92
C ILE A 503 3.13 -31.23 -25.62
N ALA A 504 3.16 -30.63 -26.81
CA ALA A 504 4.32 -29.93 -27.34
C ALA A 504 3.92 -29.17 -28.62
N LEU A 505 4.38 -27.91 -28.69
CA LEU A 505 4.71 -27.17 -29.90
C LEU A 505 3.55 -26.72 -30.80
N THR A 506 3.10 -25.47 -30.63
CA THR A 506 3.35 -24.42 -31.64
C THR A 506 2.99 -23.02 -31.11
N ARG A 507 4.02 -22.26 -30.71
CA ARG A 507 4.06 -20.79 -30.77
C ARG A 507 5.14 -20.44 -31.80
N LEU A 508 4.77 -19.79 -32.91
CA LEU A 508 5.57 -18.79 -33.65
C LEU A 508 4.96 -18.51 -35.03
N ALA A 509 4.43 -17.30 -35.20
CA ALA A 509 4.37 -16.47 -36.43
C ALA A 509 3.27 -15.41 -36.17
N SER A 510 3.61 -14.17 -35.84
CA SER A 510 3.92 -13.08 -36.80
C SER A 510 2.76 -12.75 -37.73
N VAL A 511 2.08 -11.62 -37.52
CA VAL A 511 1.46 -10.86 -38.62
C VAL A 511 1.54 -9.35 -38.34
N LEU A 512 2.36 -8.69 -39.15
CA LEU A 512 2.31 -7.27 -39.49
C LEU A 512 1.10 -6.97 -40.38
N ILE A 513 0.54 -5.77 -40.23
CA ILE A 513 -0.03 -4.88 -41.25
C ILE A 513 -0.45 -5.52 -42.59
N SER A 514 -1.74 -5.43 -42.93
CA SER A 514 -2.15 -5.00 -44.27
C SER A 514 -3.46 -4.23 -44.23
N GLU A 515 -3.47 -3.09 -44.93
CA GLU A 515 -4.66 -2.40 -45.40
C GLU A 515 -5.43 -3.30 -46.39
N THR A 516 -6.75 -3.24 -46.38
CA THR A 516 -7.58 -3.10 -47.59
C THR A 516 -8.94 -2.54 -47.21
N THR A 517 -9.29 -1.46 -47.91
CA THR A 517 -10.61 -0.88 -48.15
C THR A 517 -11.70 -1.92 -48.42
N ASP A 518 -12.91 -1.75 -47.85
CA ASP A 518 -14.10 -1.57 -48.69
C ASP A 518 -15.30 -0.99 -47.92
N ASP A 519 -16.04 -0.15 -48.64
CA ASP A 519 -17.22 0.61 -48.24
C ASP A 519 -18.42 -0.28 -47.86
N ARG A 520 -19.19 0.16 -46.86
CA ARG A 520 -20.66 0.15 -46.95
C ARG A 520 -21.32 1.11 -45.97
N MET A 521 -22.03 2.06 -46.57
CA MET A 521 -23.02 2.96 -45.99
C MET A 521 -23.98 2.27 -45.01
N ALA A 522 -24.19 2.90 -43.85
CA ALA A 522 -25.48 2.92 -43.18
C ALA A 522 -25.61 4.22 -42.37
N THR A 523 -26.27 5.20 -42.97
CA THR A 523 -26.91 6.34 -42.29
C THR A 523 -27.92 5.82 -41.27
N CYS A 524 -27.83 6.28 -40.03
CA CYS A 524 -28.97 6.29 -39.11
C CYS A 524 -29.00 7.64 -38.36
N ASN A 525 -29.86 8.52 -38.84
CA ASN A 525 -30.43 9.61 -38.07
C ASN A 525 -31.19 9.04 -36.87
N LEU A 526 -30.97 9.59 -35.68
CA LEU A 526 -32.00 9.72 -34.65
C LEU A 526 -31.60 10.86 -33.71
N ALA A 527 -32.08 12.05 -34.07
CA ALA A 527 -32.39 13.10 -33.10
C ALA A 527 -33.79 12.84 -32.53
N GLN A 528 -34.04 13.40 -31.34
CA GLN A 528 -35.34 13.57 -30.67
C GLN A 528 -35.81 12.39 -29.81
N ASP A 529 -35.53 12.47 -28.51
CA ASP A 529 -36.56 12.67 -27.47
C ASP A 529 -35.99 12.35 -26.08
N ALA A 530 -35.86 13.37 -25.22
CA ALA A 530 -36.13 13.28 -23.77
C ALA A 530 -35.86 14.62 -23.07
N GLU A 531 -36.54 15.68 -23.50
CA GLU A 531 -36.77 16.86 -22.67
C GLU A 531 -38.23 16.81 -22.21
N LYS A 532 -38.51 16.11 -21.11
CA LYS A 532 -39.74 16.23 -20.28
C LYS A 532 -39.71 15.25 -19.11
N LYS A 533 -39.35 15.77 -17.93
CA LYS A 533 -40.07 15.58 -16.65
C LYS A 533 -39.22 16.14 -15.49
N ARG A 534 -39.25 17.48 -15.36
CA ARG A 534 -39.25 18.13 -14.05
C ARG A 534 -40.71 18.25 -13.61
N ALA A 535 -41.10 17.46 -12.62
CA ALA A 535 -42.19 17.68 -11.66
C ALA A 535 -42.58 16.32 -11.04
N PHE A 536 -41.81 15.88 -10.04
CA PHE A 536 -42.31 15.41 -8.75
C PHE A 536 -41.12 15.33 -7.77
#